data_AF-A0A383AXV8-F1
#
_entry.id   AF-A0A383AXV8-F1
#
_cell.length_a   1.000
_cell.length_b   1.000
_cell.length_c   1.000
_cell.angle_alpha   90.00
_cell.angle_beta   90.00
_cell.angle_gamma   90.00
#
_symmetry.space_group_name_H-M   'P 1'
#
loop_
_entity.id
_entity.type
_entity.pdbx_description
1 polymer ?
#
loop_
_entity_poly.entity_id
_entity_poly.type
_entity_poly.pdbx_seq_one_letter_code
_entity_poly.pdbx_strand_id
1 'polypeptide(L)'
;MNQILDFDLILNAKVNFEYFPFFTVNDAFSSDNLHKQIVSDLPVINQGGSFPLESLTFGKNVENLIKELQSEKMRNILDQKFEVDLTNKPMLTTF
;
A
#
# COMPACT_ATOMS: atom_id res chain seq x y z
N MET A 1 -13.32 -10.43 2.80
CA MET A 1 -11.84 -10.36 2.66
C MET A 1 -11.27 -10.08 4.04
N ASN A 2 -10.16 -10.71 4.40
CA ASN A 2 -9.42 -10.26 5.58
C ASN A 2 -8.70 -8.97 5.20
N GLN A 3 -8.85 -7.95 6.02
CA GLN A 3 -8.21 -6.65 5.86
C GLN A 3 -6.69 -6.81 6.06
N ILE A 4 -5.86 -6.28 5.16
CA ILE A 4 -4.39 -6.37 5.24
C ILE A 4 -3.80 -5.17 6.00
N LEU A 5 -4.27 -3.97 5.69
CA LEU A 5 -3.79 -2.71 6.24
C LEU A 5 -4.69 -2.17 7.34
N ASP A 6 -4.12 -1.65 8.42
CA ASP A 6 -4.83 -0.84 9.39
C ASP A 6 -5.04 0.59 8.85
N PHE A 7 -6.17 0.79 8.19
CA PHE A 7 -6.54 2.09 7.63
C PHE A 7 -6.79 3.17 8.68
N ASP A 8 -7.18 2.81 9.91
CA ASP A 8 -7.43 3.79 10.95
C ASP A 8 -6.09 4.33 11.47
N LEU A 9 -5.09 3.46 11.62
CA LEU A 9 -3.72 3.85 11.93
C LEU A 9 -3.13 4.76 10.84
N ILE A 10 -3.34 4.41 9.56
CA ILE A 10 -2.90 5.23 8.42
C ILE A 10 -3.62 6.59 8.43
N LEU A 11 -4.95 6.61 8.55
CA LEU A 11 -5.74 7.84 8.57
C LEU A 11 -5.29 8.80 9.69
N ASN A 12 -4.97 8.28 10.88
CA ASN A 12 -4.59 9.09 12.03
C ASN A 12 -3.12 9.54 12.05
N ALA A 13 -2.28 9.01 11.15
CA ALA A 13 -0.87 9.41 11.06
C ALA A 13 -0.73 10.90 10.70
N LYS A 14 0.06 11.64 11.48
CA LYS A 14 0.26 13.07 11.24
C LYS A 14 1.16 13.31 10.03
N VAL A 15 0.77 14.26 9.20
CA VAL A 15 1.59 14.74 8.09
C VAL A 15 2.64 15.69 8.64
N ASN A 16 3.90 15.39 8.34
CA ASN A 16 5.03 16.29 8.51
C ASN A 16 5.16 17.15 7.24
N PHE A 17 5.39 18.45 7.43
CA PHE A 17 5.54 19.43 6.35
C PHE A 17 6.97 19.99 6.23
N GLU A 18 7.92 19.47 7.01
CA GLU A 18 9.32 19.84 6.92
C GLU A 18 9.90 19.38 5.57
N TYR A 19 10.41 20.33 4.78
CA TYR A 19 10.90 20.18 3.40
C TYR A 19 9.83 19.84 2.35
N PHE A 20 9.02 18.82 2.59
CA PHE A 20 7.88 18.42 1.76
C PHE A 20 6.84 17.66 2.60
N PRO A 21 5.56 17.59 2.19
CA PRO A 21 4.55 16.83 2.90
C PRO A 21 4.84 15.31 2.86
N PHE A 22 4.96 14.67 4.01
CA PHE A 22 5.04 13.21 4.12
C PHE A 22 4.45 12.72 5.45
N PHE A 23 4.11 11.43 5.54
CA PHE A 23 3.78 10.79 6.81
C PHE A 23 4.37 9.38 6.85
N THR A 24 4.53 8.84 8.05
CA THR A 24 4.95 7.46 8.27
C THR A 24 4.03 6.78 9.26
N VAL A 25 3.90 5.47 9.12
CA VAL A 25 3.17 4.59 10.04
C VAL A 25 4.09 3.43 10.36
N ASN A 26 4.31 3.18 11.65
CA ASN A 26 5.00 1.97 12.08
C ASN A 26 4.02 0.82 12.04
N ASP A 27 4.39 -0.25 11.34
CA ASP A 27 3.61 -1.49 11.19
C ASP A 27 2.13 -1.26 10.85
N ALA A 28 1.89 -0.86 9.60
CA ALA A 28 0.54 -0.60 9.11
C ALA A 28 -0.27 -1.87 8.81
N PHE A 29 0.20 -3.06 9.20
CA PHE A 29 -0.54 -4.30 9.00
C PHE A 29 -1.60 -4.48 10.08
N SER A 30 -2.75 -5.04 9.71
CA SER A 30 -3.88 -5.27 10.63
C SER A 30 -3.60 -6.36 11.67
N SER A 31 -2.55 -7.18 11.46
CA SER A 31 -2.14 -8.24 12.38
C SER A 31 -0.70 -8.68 12.12
N ASP A 32 0.06 -8.93 13.20
CA ASP A 32 1.41 -9.48 13.17
C ASP A 32 1.53 -10.81 12.41
N ASN A 33 0.44 -11.59 12.35
CA ASN A 33 0.44 -12.87 11.63
C ASN A 33 0.60 -12.70 10.11
N LEU A 34 0.27 -11.51 9.57
CA LEU A 34 0.37 -11.20 8.15
C LEU A 34 1.83 -11.03 7.72
N HIS A 35 2.74 -10.66 8.61
CA HIS A 35 4.14 -10.39 8.26
C HIS A 35 4.78 -11.57 7.52
N LYS A 36 4.68 -12.78 8.12
CA LYS A 36 5.24 -14.00 7.51
C LYS A 36 4.51 -14.41 6.23
N GLN A 37 3.19 -14.18 6.18
CA GLN A 37 2.37 -14.54 5.04
C GLN A 37 2.67 -13.66 3.83
N ILE A 38 2.79 -12.34 4.03
CA ILE A 38 3.16 -11.37 2.99
C ILE A 38 4.54 -11.70 2.44
N VAL A 39 5.54 -11.94 3.31
CA VAL A 39 6.90 -12.30 2.88
C VAL A 39 6.88 -13.58 2.03
N SER A 40 6.11 -14.59 2.43
CA SER A 40 5.99 -15.85 1.67
C SER A 40 5.25 -15.68 0.33
N ASP A 41 4.42 -14.65 0.20
CA ASP A 41 3.60 -14.38 -0.98
C ASP A 41 4.28 -13.43 -1.97
N LEU A 42 5.42 -12.83 -1.63
CA LEU A 42 6.16 -11.95 -2.52
C LEU A 42 6.62 -12.68 -3.79
N PRO A 43 6.61 -12.01 -4.96
CA PRO A 43 7.11 -12.59 -6.20
C PRO A 43 8.62 -12.80 -6.12
N VAL A 44 9.11 -13.85 -6.80
CA VAL A 44 10.56 -14.08 -6.94
C VAL A 44 11.10 -13.18 -8.04
N ILE A 45 11.93 -12.19 -7.68
CA ILE A 45 12.57 -11.25 -8.60
C ILE A 45 14.08 -11.39 -8.48
N ASN A 46 14.74 -11.89 -9.54
CA ASN A 46 16.17 -12.22 -9.53
C ASN A 46 17.03 -11.23 -10.31
N GLN A 47 16.45 -10.14 -10.81
CA GLN A 47 17.14 -9.14 -11.61
C GLN A 47 16.62 -7.74 -11.27
N GLY A 48 17.46 -6.73 -11.43
CA GLY A 48 17.04 -5.34 -11.24
C GLY A 48 16.08 -4.87 -12.33
N GLY A 49 15.19 -3.96 -12.00
CA GLY A 49 14.21 -3.40 -12.94
C GLY A 49 12.92 -2.98 -12.23
N SER A 50 11.95 -2.53 -13.03
CA SER A 50 10.58 -2.30 -12.60
C SER A 50 9.69 -3.30 -13.34
N PHE A 51 8.90 -4.06 -12.58
CA PHE A 51 8.07 -5.13 -13.10
C PHE A 51 6.59 -4.77 -12.99
N PRO A 52 5.86 -4.74 -14.11
CA PRO A 52 4.42 -4.58 -14.08
C PRO A 52 3.77 -5.81 -13.43
N LEU A 53 2.65 -5.62 -12.72
CA LEU A 53 1.99 -6.68 -11.96
C LEU A 53 1.65 -7.90 -12.82
N GLU A 54 1.28 -7.68 -14.08
CA GLU A 54 0.88 -8.71 -15.04
C GLU A 54 2.05 -9.62 -15.44
N SER A 55 3.29 -9.20 -15.17
CA SER A 55 4.51 -9.99 -15.43
C SER A 55 4.93 -10.89 -14.27
N LEU A 56 4.24 -10.81 -13.13
CA LEU A 56 4.63 -11.48 -11.88
C LEU A 56 3.55 -12.45 -11.41
N THR A 57 3.97 -13.44 -10.65
CA THR A 57 3.07 -14.31 -9.85
C THR A 57 3.40 -14.09 -8.39
N PHE A 58 2.37 -13.79 -7.60
CA PHE A 58 2.47 -13.56 -6.17
C PHE A 58 1.26 -14.18 -5.46
N GLY A 59 1.39 -14.41 -4.16
CA GLY A 59 0.38 -15.07 -3.35
C GLY A 59 -0.80 -14.17 -2.97
N LYS A 60 -1.78 -14.77 -2.30
CA LYS A 60 -3.09 -14.15 -2.08
C LYS A 60 -3.04 -12.91 -1.19
N ASN A 61 -2.15 -12.88 -0.20
CA ASN A 61 -2.05 -11.76 0.73
C ASN A 61 -1.40 -10.55 0.07
N VAL A 62 -0.40 -10.75 -0.79
CA VAL A 62 0.17 -9.68 -1.62
C VAL A 62 -0.86 -9.16 -2.62
N GLU A 63 -1.65 -10.04 -3.26
CA GLU A 63 -2.77 -9.61 -4.12
C GLU A 63 -3.77 -8.73 -3.35
N ASN A 64 -4.13 -9.11 -2.12
CA ASN A 64 -5.04 -8.32 -1.28
C ASN A 64 -4.40 -7.00 -0.83
N LEU A 65 -3.11 -6.98 -0.49
CA LEU A 65 -2.36 -5.77 -0.15
C LEU A 65 -2.40 -4.76 -1.30
N ILE A 66 -2.10 -5.22 -2.52
CA ILE A 66 -2.14 -4.39 -3.73
C ILE A 66 -3.54 -3.82 -3.92
N LYS A 67 -4.59 -4.63 -3.79
CA LYS A 67 -5.98 -4.16 -3.89
C LYS A 67 -6.34 -3.10 -2.85
N GLU A 68 -5.84 -3.23 -1.63
CA GLU A 68 -6.07 -2.23 -0.59
C GLU A 68 -5.31 -0.93 -0.84
N LEU A 69 -4.05 -1.01 -1.29
CA LEU A 69 -3.28 0.16 -1.75
C LEU A 69 -3.99 0.86 -2.92
N GLN A 70 -4.59 0.09 -3.83
CA GLN A 70 -5.35 0.57 -4.99
C GLN A 70 -6.79 0.97 -4.71
N SER A 71 -7.25 0.86 -3.46
CA SER A 71 -8.64 1.09 -3.12
C SER A 71 -9.00 2.58 -3.07
N GLU A 72 -10.28 2.88 -3.30
CA GLU A 72 -10.84 4.22 -3.07
C GLU A 72 -10.69 4.66 -1.60
N LYS A 73 -10.63 3.72 -0.66
CA LYS A 73 -10.37 4.02 0.75
C LYS A 73 -8.98 4.62 0.94
N MET A 74 -7.95 4.00 0.35
CA MET A 74 -6.59 4.55 0.38
C MET A 74 -6.52 5.89 -0.34
N ARG A 75 -7.13 6.01 -1.52
CA ARG A 75 -7.20 7.27 -2.29
C ARG A 75 -7.74 8.41 -1.43
N ASN A 76 -8.90 8.22 -0.82
CA ASN A 76 -9.54 9.24 0.02
C ASN A 76 -8.68 9.65 1.23
N ILE A 77 -7.94 8.70 1.81
CA ILE A 77 -7.01 9.03 2.91
C ILE A 77 -5.87 9.90 2.40
N LEU A 78 -5.29 9.58 1.24
CA LEU A 78 -4.20 10.36 0.65
C LEU A 78 -4.67 11.75 0.20
N ASP A 79 -5.87 11.84 -0.40
CA ASP A 79 -6.52 13.11 -0.75
C ASP A 79 -6.63 14.05 0.45
N GLN A 80 -7.16 13.53 1.56
CA GLN A 80 -7.33 14.30 2.80
C GLN A 80 -6.00 14.69 3.44
N LYS A 81 -5.02 13.78 3.46
CA LYS A 81 -3.72 14.04 4.09
C LYS A 81 -2.90 15.09 3.36
N PHE A 82 -2.94 15.06 2.03
CA PHE A 82 -2.10 15.92 1.21
C PHE A 82 -2.85 17.10 0.59
N GLU A 83 -4.15 17.22 0.85
CA GLU A 83 -5.02 18.28 0.33
C GLU A 83 -4.96 18.36 -1.21
N VAL A 84 -4.99 17.19 -1.85
CA VAL A 84 -4.96 17.03 -3.31
C VAL A 84 -6.22 16.31 -3.80
N ASP A 85 -6.53 16.47 -5.08
CA ASP A 85 -7.62 15.75 -5.75
C ASP A 85 -7.08 14.58 -6.59
N LEU A 86 -7.19 13.37 -6.04
CA LEU A 86 -6.87 12.12 -6.71
C LEU A 86 -8.09 11.47 -7.36
N THR A 87 -9.25 12.14 -7.44
CA THR A 87 -10.46 11.60 -8.07
C THR A 87 -10.15 11.13 -9.49
N ASN A 88 -10.49 9.86 -9.79
CA ASN A 88 -10.25 9.21 -11.09
C ASN A 88 -8.79 9.22 -11.58
N LYS A 89 -7.81 9.53 -10.73
CA LYS A 89 -6.40 9.46 -11.11
C LYS A 89 -5.96 8.00 -11.21
N PRO A 90 -5.23 7.62 -12.28
CA PRO A 90 -4.74 6.26 -12.44
C PRO A 90 -3.75 5.93 -11.31
N MET A 91 -3.77 4.67 -10.88
CA MET A 91 -2.78 4.16 -9.94
C MET A 91 -1.91 3.14 -10.64
N LEU A 92 -0.59 3.25 -10.44
CA LEU A 92 0.39 2.30 -10.94
C LEU A 92 1.05 1.63 -9.75
N THR A 93 1.10 0.30 -9.80
CA THR A 93 1.86 -0.50 -8.84
C THR A 93 2.85 -1.33 -9.64
N THR A 94 4.11 -1.29 -9.23
CA THR A 94 5.21 -2.07 -9.81
C THR A 94 6.05 -2.64 -8.68
N PHE A 95 6.68 -3.79 -8.92
CA PHE A 95 7.74 -4.30 -8.06
C PHE A 95 9.12 -3.94 -8.61
#